data_AF-A0A516WL69-F1
#
_entry.id   AF-A0A516WL69-F1
#
_cell.length_a   1.000
_cell.length_b   1.000
_cell.length_c   1.000
_cell.angle_alpha   90.00
_cell.angle_beta   90.00
_cell.angle_gamma   90.00
#
_symmetry.space_group_name_H-M   'P 1'
#
loop_
_entity.id
_entity.type
_entity.pdbx_description
1 polymer ?
#
loop_
_entity_poly.entity_id
_entity_poly.type
_entity_poly.pdbx_seq_one_letter_code
_entity_poly.pdbx_strand_id
1 'polypeptide(L)'
;MTMATDTRTVEELKAAVIAGDTTITASQIEKARQAEEFAELQAQAERAKAQRDRVAELDADVATFKADYAEFAGADLSELRGLYDEAVVIVAELHDKVKARVAEQREMEERERTLERRAKELRELGLDASTGRGRLIDNSQGEWTRIAVRPEDVDGIAHEAKFGFVPGGGGLPTVHALHSDERRDDMLAIRASGYVQGTGRELLEAFIARHNAEPAVEADA
;
A
#
# COMPACT_ATOMS: atom_id res chain seq x y z
N MET A 1 -2.11 -54.80 61.66
CA MET A 1 -2.36 -55.47 60.37
C MET A 1 -2.43 -54.41 59.30
N THR A 2 -1.34 -54.20 58.57
CA THR A 2 -1.30 -53.33 57.40
C THR A 2 -1.97 -54.09 56.27
N MET A 3 -3.22 -53.76 55.94
CA MET A 3 -3.82 -54.28 54.72
C MET A 3 -3.04 -53.69 53.55
N ALA A 4 -2.27 -54.52 52.86
CA ALA A 4 -1.64 -54.15 51.61
C ALA A 4 -2.76 -53.78 50.63
N THR A 5 -2.81 -52.51 50.23
CA THR A 5 -3.72 -52.04 49.21
C THR A 5 -3.29 -52.68 47.90
N ASP A 6 -4.06 -53.65 47.43
CA ASP A 6 -3.80 -54.38 46.21
C ASP A 6 -4.02 -53.43 45.02
N THR A 7 -2.93 -53.04 44.33
CA THR A 7 -2.96 -52.06 43.22
C THR A 7 -3.25 -52.71 41.86
N ARG A 8 -3.62 -54.00 41.84
CA ARG A 8 -3.96 -54.74 40.63
C ARG A 8 -5.25 -54.17 40.00
N THR A 9 -5.25 -54.01 38.68
CA THR A 9 -6.41 -53.62 37.87
C THR A 9 -7.53 -54.66 37.93
N VAL A 10 -8.74 -54.26 37.53
CA VAL A 10 -9.88 -55.19 37.43
C VAL A 10 -9.56 -56.39 36.55
N GLU A 11 -8.86 -56.17 35.44
CA GLU A 11 -8.47 -57.25 34.50
C GLU A 11 -7.41 -58.19 35.09
N GLU A 12 -6.43 -57.67 35.85
CA GLU A 12 -5.44 -58.49 36.54
C GLU A 12 -6.07 -59.33 37.67
N LEU A 13 -7.03 -58.77 38.40
CA LEU A 13 -7.77 -59.51 39.43
C LEU A 13 -8.66 -60.59 38.83
N LYS A 14 -9.35 -60.32 37.71
CA LYS A 14 -10.13 -61.33 36.97
C LYS A 14 -9.25 -62.45 36.42
N ALA A 15 -8.10 -62.11 35.83
CA ALA A 15 -7.17 -63.09 35.28
C ALA A 15 -6.60 -64.02 36.36
N ALA A 16 -6.30 -63.49 37.54
CA ALA A 16 -5.83 -64.28 38.68
C ALA A 16 -6.91 -65.24 39.23
N VAL A 17 -8.18 -64.82 39.27
CA VAL A 17 -9.31 -65.72 39.62
C VAL A 17 -9.45 -66.84 38.60
N ILE A 18 -9.35 -66.54 37.29
CA ILE A 18 -9.40 -67.53 36.21
C ILE A 18 -8.23 -68.53 36.31
N ALA A 19 -7.05 -68.05 36.73
CA ALA A 19 -5.87 -68.88 36.95
C ALA A 19 -5.93 -69.72 38.25
N GLY A 20 -7.00 -69.59 39.05
CA GLY A 20 -7.27 -70.40 40.23
C GLY A 20 -6.89 -69.79 41.58
N ASP A 21 -6.57 -68.48 41.64
CA ASP A 21 -6.35 -67.78 42.90
C ASP A 21 -7.68 -67.56 43.64
N THR A 22 -7.95 -68.39 44.65
CA THR A 22 -9.18 -68.35 45.46
C THR A 22 -9.14 -67.30 46.57
N THR A 23 -8.02 -66.59 46.73
CA THR A 23 -7.88 -65.54 47.76
C THR A 23 -8.47 -64.21 47.32
N ILE A 24 -8.75 -64.04 46.02
CA ILE A 24 -9.40 -62.86 45.45
C ILE A 24 -10.92 -62.97 45.59
N THR A 25 -11.52 -61.97 46.22
CA THR A 25 -12.95 -61.89 46.49
C THR A 25 -13.67 -61.00 45.47
N ALA A 26 -14.97 -61.24 45.26
CA ALA A 26 -15.83 -60.36 44.46
C ALA A 26 -15.80 -58.91 44.96
N SER A 27 -15.62 -58.70 46.27
CA SER A 27 -15.47 -57.36 46.86
C SER A 27 -14.18 -56.66 46.43
N GLN A 28 -13.07 -57.39 46.24
CA GLN A 28 -11.82 -56.81 45.73
C GLN A 28 -11.97 -56.38 44.27
N ILE A 29 -12.64 -57.20 43.45
CA ILE A 29 -12.92 -56.85 42.03
C ILE A 29 -13.84 -55.61 41.95
N GLU A 30 -14.91 -55.55 42.75
CA GLU A 30 -15.82 -54.39 42.74
C GLU A 30 -15.14 -53.11 43.25
N LYS A 31 -14.27 -53.22 44.27
CA LYS A 31 -13.46 -52.08 44.74
C LYS A 31 -12.51 -51.58 43.65
N ALA A 32 -11.85 -52.48 42.93
CA ALA A 32 -11.00 -52.10 41.81
C ALA A 32 -11.81 -51.43 40.69
N ARG A 33 -13.03 -51.92 40.39
CA ARG A 33 -13.92 -51.31 39.39
C ARG A 33 -14.34 -49.90 39.78
N GLN A 34 -14.76 -49.70 41.03
CA GLN A 34 -15.13 -48.37 41.54
C GLN A 34 -13.94 -47.41 41.55
N ALA A 35 -12.73 -47.91 41.84
CA ALA A 35 -11.51 -47.10 41.78
C ALA A 35 -11.16 -46.68 40.34
N GLU A 36 -11.28 -47.57 39.36
CA GLU A 36 -11.09 -47.26 37.93
C GLU A 36 -12.13 -46.25 37.42
N GLU A 37 -13.42 -46.44 37.74
CA GLU A 37 -14.51 -45.53 37.36
C GLU A 37 -14.32 -44.13 37.97
N PHE A 38 -13.93 -44.07 39.24
CA PHE A 38 -13.64 -42.79 39.89
C PHE A 38 -12.41 -42.09 39.28
N ALA A 39 -11.35 -42.84 38.96
CA ALA A 39 -10.17 -42.31 38.29
C ALA A 39 -10.51 -41.76 36.89
N GLU A 40 -11.40 -42.42 36.15
CA GLU A 40 -11.88 -41.93 34.86
C GLU A 40 -12.68 -40.63 35.01
N LEU A 41 -13.64 -40.58 35.94
CA LEU A 41 -14.41 -39.36 36.22
C LEU A 41 -13.50 -38.20 36.66
N GLN A 42 -12.46 -38.48 37.45
CA GLN A 42 -11.47 -37.47 37.85
C GLN A 42 -10.68 -36.97 36.64
N ALA A 43 -10.24 -37.87 35.75
CA ALA A 43 -9.56 -37.48 34.50
C ALA A 43 -10.47 -36.67 33.57
N GLN A 44 -11.75 -37.01 33.47
CA GLN A 44 -12.75 -36.25 32.71
C GLN A 44 -12.97 -34.86 33.33
N ALA A 45 -13.06 -34.76 34.65
CA ALA A 45 -13.20 -33.49 35.35
C ALA A 45 -12.00 -32.56 35.12
N GLU A 46 -10.77 -33.08 35.16
CA GLU A 46 -9.56 -32.31 34.86
C GLU A 46 -9.52 -31.84 33.39
N ARG A 47 -9.90 -32.69 32.43
CA ARG A 47 -10.02 -32.29 31.02
C ARG A 47 -11.07 -31.18 30.83
N ALA A 48 -12.23 -31.32 31.46
CA ALA A 48 -13.30 -30.34 31.39
C ALA A 48 -12.91 -29.00 32.06
N LYS A 49 -12.10 -29.05 33.13
CA LYS A 49 -11.51 -27.85 33.74
C LYS A 49 -10.51 -27.20 32.78
N ALA A 50 -9.55 -27.94 32.25
CA ALA A 50 -8.56 -27.42 31.30
C ALA A 50 -9.21 -26.82 30.04
N GLN A 51 -10.30 -27.41 29.54
CA GLN A 51 -11.06 -26.86 28.41
C GLN A 51 -11.75 -25.55 28.77
N ARG A 52 -12.37 -25.44 29.95
CA ARG A 52 -12.97 -24.19 30.44
C ARG A 52 -11.93 -23.10 30.63
N ASP A 53 -10.76 -23.44 31.17
CA ASP A 53 -9.66 -22.49 31.38
C ASP A 53 -9.16 -21.94 30.03
N ARG A 54 -9.00 -22.79 29.01
CA ARG A 54 -8.64 -22.37 27.64
C ARG A 54 -9.70 -21.49 26.97
N VAL A 55 -10.98 -21.78 27.17
CA VAL A 55 -12.07 -20.95 26.64
C VAL A 55 -12.06 -19.58 27.33
N ALA A 56 -11.85 -19.54 28.65
CA ALA A 56 -11.76 -18.29 29.39
C ALA A 56 -10.55 -17.43 28.95
N GLU A 57 -9.41 -18.06 28.67
CA GLU A 57 -8.22 -17.39 28.11
C GLU A 57 -8.53 -16.79 26.72
N LEU A 58 -9.12 -17.59 25.82
CA LEU A 58 -9.52 -17.10 24.50
C LEU A 58 -10.54 -15.97 24.57
N ASP A 59 -11.52 -16.06 25.48
CA ASP A 59 -12.53 -15.01 25.66
C ASP A 59 -11.88 -13.70 26.16
N ALA A 60 -10.86 -13.79 27.02
CA ALA A 60 -10.09 -12.63 27.46
C ALA A 60 -9.26 -12.01 26.33
N ASP A 61 -8.61 -12.84 25.50
CA ASP A 61 -7.88 -12.38 24.31
C ASP A 61 -8.81 -11.68 23.30
N VAL A 62 -10.00 -12.27 23.05
CA VAL A 62 -11.02 -11.68 22.17
C VAL A 62 -11.53 -10.36 22.73
N ALA A 63 -11.73 -10.25 24.05
CA ALA A 63 -12.14 -9.00 24.68
C ALA A 63 -11.07 -7.91 24.52
N THR A 64 -9.80 -8.27 24.70
CA THR A 64 -8.65 -7.36 24.51
C THR A 64 -8.57 -6.89 23.06
N PHE A 65 -8.60 -7.81 22.10
CA PHE A 65 -8.62 -7.49 20.67
C PHE A 65 -9.78 -6.55 20.28
N LYS A 66 -10.98 -6.76 20.83
CA LYS A 66 -12.13 -5.88 20.58
C LYS A 66 -11.92 -4.48 21.15
N ALA A 67 -11.28 -4.36 22.30
CA ALA A 67 -10.95 -3.06 22.87
C ALA A 67 -9.92 -2.32 22.00
N ASP A 68 -8.83 -3.00 21.62
CA ASP A 68 -7.80 -2.46 20.74
C ASP A 68 -8.38 -2.04 19.38
N TYR A 69 -9.27 -2.86 18.81
CA TYR A 69 -9.94 -2.54 17.56
C TYR A 69 -10.89 -1.35 17.69
N ALA A 70 -11.61 -1.23 18.80
CA ALA A 70 -12.48 -0.09 19.04
C ALA A 70 -11.69 1.23 19.17
N GLU A 71 -10.53 1.19 19.82
CA GLU A 71 -9.59 2.32 19.88
C GLU A 71 -9.07 2.68 18.48
N PHE A 72 -8.59 1.68 17.72
CA PHE A 72 -8.13 1.87 16.35
C PHE A 72 -9.23 2.43 15.43
N ALA A 73 -10.45 1.90 15.49
CA ALA A 73 -11.58 2.34 14.69
C ALA A 73 -12.09 3.72 15.10
N GLY A 74 -11.89 4.10 16.37
CA GLY A 74 -12.18 5.43 16.90
C GLY A 74 -11.07 6.45 16.65
N ALA A 75 -9.94 6.06 16.05
CA ALA A 75 -8.85 6.97 15.74
C ALA A 75 -9.33 8.13 14.87
N ASP A 76 -8.87 9.34 15.21
CA ASP A 76 -9.22 10.53 14.43
C ASP A 76 -8.53 10.49 13.07
N LEU A 77 -9.35 10.51 12.01
CA LEU A 77 -8.89 10.54 10.62
C LEU A 77 -8.99 11.95 10.02
N SER A 78 -9.24 12.98 10.82
CA SER A 78 -9.42 14.37 10.37
C SER A 78 -8.20 14.87 9.57
N GLU A 79 -6.99 14.64 10.06
CA GLU A 79 -5.75 15.03 9.39
C GLU A 79 -5.61 14.34 8.02
N LEU A 80 -5.80 13.02 7.97
CA LEU A 80 -5.75 12.23 6.74
C LEU A 80 -6.80 12.69 5.72
N ARG A 81 -8.01 13.03 6.19
CA ARG A 81 -9.07 13.58 5.34
C ARG A 81 -8.69 14.96 4.80
N GLY A 82 -8.11 15.82 5.64
CA GLY A 82 -7.63 17.14 5.23
C GLY A 82 -6.57 17.06 4.13
N LEU A 83 -5.56 16.20 4.30
CA LEU A 83 -4.53 15.98 3.27
C LEU A 83 -5.10 15.40 1.98
N TYR A 84 -6.09 14.52 2.08
CA TYR A 84 -6.79 13.99 0.90
C TYR A 84 -7.53 15.09 0.15
N ASP A 85 -8.29 15.94 0.85
CA ASP A 85 -9.03 17.04 0.25
C ASP A 85 -8.09 18.04 -0.42
N GLU A 86 -6.96 18.37 0.22
CA GLU A 86 -5.92 19.23 -0.35
C GLU A 86 -5.33 18.64 -1.64
N ALA A 87 -4.98 17.34 -1.62
CA ALA A 87 -4.46 16.66 -2.81
C ALA A 87 -5.46 16.66 -3.96
N VAL A 88 -6.75 16.44 -3.68
CA VAL A 88 -7.81 16.48 -4.70
C VAL A 88 -7.93 17.87 -5.32
N VAL A 89 -7.91 18.93 -4.50
CA VAL A 89 -7.98 20.32 -4.98
C VAL A 89 -6.77 20.64 -5.86
N ILE A 90 -5.55 20.35 -5.40
CA ILE A 90 -4.32 20.63 -6.15
C ILE A 90 -4.32 19.90 -7.50
N VAL A 91 -4.70 18.62 -7.53
CA VAL A 91 -4.75 17.83 -8.78
C VAL A 91 -5.82 18.37 -9.73
N ALA A 92 -6.98 18.78 -9.22
CA ALA A 92 -8.04 19.38 -10.03
C ALA A 92 -7.60 20.72 -10.64
N GLU A 93 -6.99 21.60 -9.85
CA GLU A 93 -6.44 22.88 -10.33
C GLU A 93 -5.37 22.68 -11.40
N LEU A 94 -4.48 21.70 -11.18
CA LEU A 94 -3.47 21.35 -12.17
C LEU A 94 -4.13 20.87 -13.47
N HIS A 95 -5.11 19.98 -13.39
CA HIS A 95 -5.82 19.48 -14.56
C HIS A 95 -6.46 20.61 -15.38
N ASP A 96 -7.10 21.60 -14.73
CA ASP A 96 -7.68 22.75 -15.41
C ASP A 96 -6.63 23.63 -16.08
N LYS A 97 -5.50 23.89 -15.41
CA LYS A 97 -4.37 24.64 -16.00
C LYS A 97 -3.76 23.91 -17.19
N VAL A 98 -3.61 22.59 -17.11
CA VAL A 98 -3.14 21.76 -18.23
C VAL A 98 -4.09 21.84 -19.41
N LYS A 99 -5.41 21.70 -19.16
CA LYS A 99 -6.43 21.82 -20.21
C LYS A 99 -6.40 23.19 -20.89
N ALA A 100 -6.26 24.26 -20.12
CA ALA A 100 -6.11 25.61 -20.66
C ALA A 100 -4.86 25.73 -21.55
N ARG A 101 -3.72 25.21 -21.08
CA ARG A 101 -2.47 25.24 -21.83
C ARG A 101 -2.54 24.47 -23.16
N VAL A 102 -3.17 23.29 -23.13
CA VAL A 102 -3.39 22.48 -24.34
C VAL A 102 -4.28 23.22 -25.35
N ALA A 103 -5.29 23.96 -24.87
CA ALA A 103 -6.13 24.77 -25.74
C ALA A 103 -5.34 25.92 -26.41
N GLU A 104 -4.52 26.65 -25.64
CA GLU A 104 -3.63 27.70 -26.19
C GLU A 104 -2.66 27.15 -27.23
N GLN A 105 -2.08 25.97 -26.99
CA GLN A 105 -1.18 25.33 -27.94
C GLN A 105 -1.89 25.03 -29.27
N ARG A 106 -3.11 24.48 -29.21
CA ARG A 106 -3.92 24.22 -30.41
C ARG A 106 -4.21 25.50 -31.18
N GLU A 107 -4.53 26.58 -30.49
CA GLU A 107 -4.75 27.88 -31.13
C GLU A 107 -3.49 28.37 -31.86
N MET A 108 -2.31 28.23 -31.26
CA MET A 108 -1.04 28.59 -31.91
C MET A 108 -0.77 27.73 -33.15
N GLU A 109 -1.02 26.43 -33.09
CA GLU A 109 -0.88 25.51 -34.24
C GLU A 109 -1.87 25.87 -35.37
N GLU A 110 -3.09 26.28 -35.04
CA GLU A 110 -4.08 26.75 -36.03
C GLU A 110 -3.65 28.07 -36.70
N ARG A 111 -3.13 29.01 -35.92
CA ARG A 111 -2.56 30.27 -36.43
C ARG A 111 -1.38 29.99 -37.37
N GLU A 112 -0.48 29.09 -37.01
CA GLU A 112 0.61 28.65 -37.88
C GLU A 112 0.08 28.12 -39.22
N ARG A 113 -0.86 27.17 -39.20
CA ARG A 113 -1.45 26.61 -40.44
C ARG A 113 -2.10 27.67 -41.32
N THR A 114 -2.69 28.68 -40.69
CA THR A 114 -3.30 29.82 -41.40
C THR A 114 -2.23 30.67 -42.10
N LEU A 115 -1.13 30.96 -41.40
CA LEU A 115 0.00 31.70 -41.96
C LEU A 115 0.68 30.92 -43.10
N GLU A 116 0.88 29.61 -42.94
CA GLU A 116 1.45 28.75 -43.99
C GLU A 116 0.59 28.77 -45.27
N ARG A 117 -0.75 28.69 -45.12
CA ARG A 117 -1.68 28.78 -46.26
C ARG A 117 -1.57 30.12 -46.97
N ARG A 118 -1.59 31.23 -46.23
CA ARG A 118 -1.48 32.57 -46.79
C ARG A 118 -0.13 32.79 -47.49
N ALA A 119 0.96 32.30 -46.90
CA ALA A 119 2.27 32.37 -47.53
C ALA A 119 2.31 31.58 -48.85
N LYS A 120 1.65 30.42 -48.91
CA LYS A 120 1.51 29.63 -50.14
C LYS A 120 0.74 30.39 -51.22
N GLU A 121 -0.40 30.99 -50.88
CA GLU A 121 -1.20 31.80 -51.81
C GLU A 121 -0.40 32.98 -52.39
N LEU A 122 0.36 33.69 -51.55
CA LEU A 122 1.23 34.79 -52.01
C LEU A 122 2.31 34.31 -53.00
N ARG A 123 2.93 33.15 -52.73
CA ARG A 123 3.92 32.55 -53.64
C ARG A 123 3.28 32.15 -54.98
N GLU A 124 2.06 31.62 -54.97
CA GLU A 124 1.31 31.29 -56.20
C GLU A 124 1.00 32.53 -57.05
N LEU A 125 0.85 33.70 -56.41
CA LEU A 125 0.69 35.00 -57.08
C LEU A 125 2.02 35.63 -57.54
N GLY A 126 3.15 34.95 -57.40
CA GLY A 126 4.48 35.48 -57.75
C GLY A 126 4.98 36.58 -56.82
N LEU A 127 4.31 36.78 -55.67
CA LEU A 127 4.76 37.70 -54.62
C LEU A 127 5.71 36.94 -53.69
N ASP A 128 6.91 37.48 -53.48
CA ASP A 128 7.90 36.84 -52.63
C ASP A 128 7.51 36.94 -51.15
N ALA A 129 6.83 35.92 -50.66
CA ALA A 129 6.60 35.70 -49.25
C ALA A 129 7.73 34.81 -48.71
N SER A 130 8.83 35.45 -48.29
CA SER A 130 9.98 34.79 -47.66
C SER A 130 9.67 34.31 -46.24
N THR A 131 8.59 33.55 -46.05
CA THR A 131 8.56 32.61 -44.93
C THR A 131 9.48 31.47 -45.36
N GLY A 132 10.56 31.22 -44.61
CA GLY A 132 11.54 30.17 -44.96
C GLY A 132 10.86 28.83 -45.29
N ARG A 133 11.52 27.96 -46.07
CA ARG A 133 11.02 26.59 -46.27
C ARG A 133 11.11 25.84 -44.93
N GLY A 134 9.96 25.61 -44.29
CA GLY A 134 9.85 24.87 -43.03
C GLY A 134 8.54 25.19 -42.30
N ARG A 135 8.22 24.40 -41.26
CA ARG A 135 7.21 24.80 -40.27
C ARG A 135 7.69 26.07 -39.56
N LEU A 136 6.77 26.96 -39.20
CA LEU A 136 7.09 28.15 -38.40
C LEU A 136 7.37 27.75 -36.94
N ILE A 137 6.74 26.68 -36.48
CA ILE A 137 6.95 26.03 -35.18
C ILE A 137 7.73 24.74 -35.45
N ASP A 138 9.01 24.76 -35.08
CA ASP A 138 9.86 23.58 -35.16
C ASP A 138 9.75 22.75 -33.87
N ASN A 139 8.84 21.77 -33.91
CA ASN A 139 8.63 20.81 -32.83
C ASN A 139 9.82 19.89 -32.56
N SER A 140 10.91 19.97 -33.34
CA SER A 140 12.14 19.20 -33.13
C SER A 140 13.18 19.92 -32.26
N GLN A 141 13.00 21.21 -31.96
CA GLN A 141 13.97 22.03 -31.20
C GLN A 141 14.05 21.68 -29.70
N GLY A 142 13.33 20.66 -29.24
CA GLY A 142 13.31 20.25 -27.84
C GLY A 142 12.57 21.22 -26.91
N GLU A 143 12.66 22.53 -27.15
CA GLU A 143 11.95 23.58 -26.42
C GLU A 143 10.43 23.39 -26.54
N TRP A 144 9.91 23.26 -27.76
CA TRP A 144 8.48 23.00 -27.98
C TRP A 144 8.03 21.59 -27.57
N THR A 145 8.88 20.58 -27.77
CA THR A 145 8.59 19.20 -27.34
C THR A 145 8.48 19.08 -25.81
N ARG A 146 9.25 19.89 -25.07
CA ARG A 146 9.20 19.96 -23.60
C ARG A 146 8.01 20.74 -23.07
N ILE A 147 7.34 21.54 -23.90
CA ILE A 147 6.21 22.40 -23.49
C ILE A 147 4.87 21.69 -23.63
N ALA A 148 4.78 20.66 -24.47
CA ALA A 148 3.54 19.91 -24.65
C ALA A 148 3.20 19.12 -23.39
N VAL A 149 2.18 19.56 -22.66
CA VAL A 149 1.64 18.83 -21.51
C VAL A 149 0.61 17.83 -22.00
N ARG A 150 0.77 16.56 -21.60
CA ARG A 150 -0.15 15.48 -21.96
C ARG A 150 -1.04 15.11 -20.77
N PRO A 151 -2.26 14.59 -21.01
CA PRO A 151 -3.12 14.09 -19.94
C PRO A 151 -2.43 13.06 -19.05
N GLU A 152 -1.61 12.18 -19.64
CA GLU A 152 -0.86 11.14 -18.90
C GLU A 152 0.18 11.71 -17.92
N ASP A 153 0.62 12.96 -18.11
CA ASP A 153 1.55 13.61 -17.19
C ASP A 153 0.89 13.88 -15.83
N VAL A 154 -0.45 14.04 -15.79
CA VAL A 154 -1.22 14.16 -14.54
C VAL A 154 -1.30 12.82 -13.80
N ASP A 155 -1.52 11.72 -14.52
CA ASP A 155 -1.51 10.36 -13.94
C ASP A 155 -0.12 9.99 -13.38
N GLY A 156 0.94 10.51 -14.02
CA GLY A 156 2.32 10.35 -13.58
C GLY A 156 2.61 10.92 -12.19
N ILE A 157 1.89 11.98 -11.78
CA ILE A 157 2.11 12.66 -10.50
C ILE A 157 1.75 11.77 -9.31
N ALA A 158 0.68 10.98 -9.41
CA ALA A 158 0.33 10.03 -8.36
C ALA A 158 1.42 8.96 -8.17
N HIS A 159 2.05 8.52 -9.26
CA HIS A 159 3.17 7.59 -9.19
C HIS A 159 4.42 8.26 -8.61
N GLU A 160 4.74 9.48 -9.04
CA GLU A 160 5.88 10.24 -8.52
C GLU A 160 5.73 10.57 -7.04
N ALA A 161 4.54 10.95 -6.56
CA ALA A 161 4.29 11.19 -5.14
C ALA A 161 4.57 9.94 -4.28
N LYS A 162 4.39 8.75 -4.86
CA LYS A 162 4.63 7.47 -4.17
C LYS A 162 6.08 7.00 -4.26
N PHE A 163 6.68 7.07 -5.44
CA PHE A 163 7.97 6.43 -5.74
C PHE A 163 9.11 7.41 -6.01
N GLY A 164 8.81 8.70 -6.08
CA GLY A 164 9.76 9.78 -6.31
C GLY A 164 10.18 10.00 -7.76
N PHE A 165 9.56 9.30 -8.72
CA PHE A 165 9.79 9.48 -10.16
C PHE A 165 8.56 9.13 -10.99
N VAL A 166 8.52 9.60 -12.23
CA VAL A 166 7.47 9.25 -13.22
C VAL A 166 7.91 8.01 -14.00
N PRO A 167 7.06 6.98 -14.16
CA PRO A 167 7.42 5.76 -14.87
C PRO A 167 7.37 5.98 -16.38
N GLY A 168 8.48 5.71 -17.06
CA GLY A 168 8.59 5.68 -18.51
C GLY A 168 8.57 4.26 -19.09
N GLY A 169 8.91 4.14 -20.37
CA GLY A 169 9.03 2.85 -21.04
C GLY A 169 10.00 1.91 -20.33
N GLY A 170 9.57 0.68 -20.05
CA GLY A 170 10.36 -0.31 -19.31
C GLY A 170 10.49 -0.04 -17.81
N GLY A 171 9.67 0.86 -17.24
CA GLY A 171 9.69 1.19 -15.81
C GLY A 171 10.85 2.12 -15.40
N LEU A 172 11.58 2.68 -16.38
CA LEU A 172 12.67 3.61 -16.13
C LEU A 172 12.13 5.01 -15.82
N PRO A 173 12.82 5.82 -15.00
CA PRO A 173 12.46 7.22 -14.76
C PRO A 173 12.39 8.01 -16.07
N THR A 174 11.33 8.80 -16.21
CA THR A 174 11.17 9.77 -17.30
C THR A 174 10.90 11.16 -16.75
N VAL A 175 11.17 12.16 -17.58
CA VAL A 175 10.76 13.55 -17.33
C VAL A 175 9.44 13.84 -18.04
N HIS A 176 8.65 14.74 -17.48
CA HIS A 176 7.50 15.34 -18.17
C HIS A 176 7.60 16.87 -18.19
N ALA A 177 6.78 17.51 -19.02
CA ALA A 177 6.77 18.95 -19.24
C ALA A 177 6.62 19.76 -17.93
N LEU A 178 5.88 19.23 -16.96
CA LEU A 178 5.57 19.88 -15.68
C LEU A 178 6.71 19.84 -14.66
N HIS A 179 7.81 19.13 -14.91
CA HIS A 179 8.96 19.15 -14.00
C HIS A 179 9.71 20.47 -14.11
N SER A 180 10.09 21.04 -12.97
CA SER A 180 11.13 22.07 -12.89
C SER A 180 12.47 21.52 -13.40
N ASP A 181 13.41 22.40 -13.74
CA ASP A 181 14.74 21.96 -14.19
C ASP A 181 15.46 21.15 -13.11
N GLU A 182 15.33 21.54 -11.84
CA GLU A 182 15.83 20.77 -10.70
C GLU A 182 15.22 19.35 -10.65
N ARG A 183 13.89 19.21 -10.79
CA ARG A 183 13.26 17.88 -10.81
C ARG A 183 13.64 17.07 -12.04
N ARG A 184 13.92 17.71 -13.18
CA ARG A 184 14.45 17.01 -14.37
C ARG A 184 15.85 16.45 -14.10
N ASP A 185 16.70 17.22 -13.43
CA ASP A 185 18.03 16.76 -13.03
C ASP A 185 17.93 15.59 -12.03
N ASP A 186 16.97 15.64 -11.09
CA ASP A 186 16.67 14.50 -10.21
C ASP A 186 16.29 13.25 -11.01
N MET A 187 15.41 13.36 -12.01
CA MET A 187 15.03 12.20 -12.86
C MET A 187 16.24 11.59 -13.58
N LEU A 188 17.17 12.44 -14.05
CA LEU A 188 18.42 11.99 -14.67
C LEU A 188 19.32 11.27 -13.65
N ALA A 189 19.43 11.79 -12.44
CA ALA A 189 20.18 11.17 -11.36
C ALA A 189 19.60 9.81 -10.95
N ILE A 190 18.27 9.71 -10.80
CA ILE A 190 17.57 8.45 -10.49
C ILE A 190 17.84 7.42 -11.58
N ARG A 191 17.76 7.82 -12.86
CA ARG A 191 18.02 6.94 -14.00
C ARG A 191 19.46 6.41 -14.01
N ALA A 192 20.43 7.22 -13.57
CA ALA A 192 21.84 6.85 -13.50
C ALA A 192 22.21 5.99 -12.28
N SER A 193 21.37 5.97 -11.24
CA SER A 193 21.70 5.37 -9.92
C SER A 193 21.84 3.84 -9.91
N GLY A 194 21.16 3.13 -10.81
CA GLY A 194 20.99 1.66 -10.73
C GLY A 194 20.10 1.17 -9.59
N TYR A 195 19.73 2.03 -8.62
CA TYR A 195 18.79 1.76 -7.53
C TYR A 195 17.62 2.76 -7.55
N VAL A 196 16.84 2.67 -8.64
CA VAL A 196 15.81 3.65 -9.03
C VAL A 196 14.83 3.99 -7.91
N GLN A 197 14.25 3.00 -7.22
CA GLN A 197 13.21 3.26 -6.23
C GLN A 197 13.75 3.94 -4.96
N GLY A 198 14.91 3.52 -4.47
CA GLY A 198 15.50 4.14 -3.27
C GLY A 198 15.98 5.56 -3.53
N THR A 199 16.74 5.76 -4.61
CA THR A 199 17.20 7.10 -5.00
C THR A 199 16.03 8.03 -5.32
N GLY A 200 14.98 7.53 -5.97
CA GLY A 200 13.77 8.31 -6.21
C GLY A 200 13.12 8.78 -4.92
N ARG A 201 12.97 7.89 -3.93
CA ARG A 201 12.38 8.22 -2.64
C ARG A 201 13.19 9.25 -1.86
N GLU A 202 14.51 9.06 -1.79
CA GLU A 202 15.42 9.98 -1.09
C GLU A 202 15.37 11.40 -1.69
N LEU A 203 15.39 11.52 -3.02
CA LEU A 203 15.33 12.81 -3.69
C LEU A 203 13.96 13.48 -3.54
N LEU A 204 12.87 12.70 -3.55
CA LEU A 204 11.53 13.24 -3.26
C LEU A 204 11.42 13.77 -1.83
N GLU A 205 11.92 13.04 -0.85
CA GLU A 205 11.90 13.47 0.56
C GLU A 205 12.73 14.74 0.75
N ALA A 206 13.90 14.82 0.11
CA ALA A 206 14.72 16.03 0.12
C ALA A 206 14.01 17.22 -0.55
N PHE A 207 13.31 16.99 -1.66
CA PHE A 207 12.52 18.02 -2.35
C PHE A 207 11.38 18.55 -1.47
N ILE A 208 10.61 17.65 -0.84
CA ILE A 208 9.52 18.01 0.09
C ILE A 208 10.07 18.80 1.28
N ALA A 209 11.19 18.36 1.86
CA ALA A 209 11.82 19.05 2.99
C ALA A 209 12.25 20.48 2.62
N ARG A 210 12.80 20.69 1.42
CA ARG A 210 13.15 22.04 0.93
C ARG A 210 11.91 22.92 0.79
N HIS A 211 10.86 22.40 0.14
CA HIS A 211 9.62 23.16 -0.07
C HIS A 211 8.88 23.51 1.22
N ASN A 212 8.92 22.64 2.23
CA ASN A 212 8.30 22.90 3.52
C ASN A 212 9.15 23.82 4.42
N ALA A 213 10.44 23.98 4.12
CA ALA A 213 11.35 24.84 4.89
C ALA A 213 11.39 26.30 4.39
N GLU A 214 10.94 26.55 3.16
CA GLU A 214 10.72 27.92 2.69
C GLU A 214 9.48 28.49 3.39
N PRO A 215 9.59 29.60 4.17
CA PRO A 215 8.41 30.28 4.65
C PRO A 215 7.61 30.69 3.42
N ALA A 216 6.30 30.39 3.42
CA ALA A 216 5.38 30.89 2.41
C ALA A 216 5.66 32.38 2.25
N VAL A 217 6.28 32.77 1.13
CA VAL A 217 6.50 34.17 0.82
C VAL A 217 5.10 34.76 0.81
N GLU A 218 4.79 35.59 1.82
CA GLU A 218 3.56 36.37 1.85
C GLU A 218 3.42 36.99 0.47
N ALA A 219 2.37 36.59 -0.25
CA ALA A 219 1.99 37.21 -1.49
C ALA A 219 1.44 38.61 -1.17
N ASP A 220 2.35 39.51 -0.81
CA ASP A 220 2.09 40.92 -0.60
C ASP A 220 2.36 41.67 -1.91
N ALA A 221 1.26 42.05 -2.58
CA ALA A 221 0.97 43.29 -3.33
C ALA A 221 0.13 43.07 -4.60
#